data_AF-A0A934QS63-F1
#
_entry.id   AF-A0A934QS63-F1
#
_cell.length_a   1.000
_cell.length_b   1.000
_cell.length_c   1.000
_cell.angle_alpha   90.00
_cell.angle_beta   90.00
_cell.angle_gamma   90.00
#
_symmetry.space_group_name_H-M   'P 1'
#
loop_
_entity.id
_entity.type
_entity.pdbx_description
1 polymer ?
#
loop_
_entity_poly.entity_id
_entity_poly.type
_entity_poly.pdbx_seq_one_letter_code
_entity_poly.pdbx_strand_id
1 'polypeptide(L)'
;MAGTRQRCAYCSDSYASDIDHYVPIARDHGRVFSWKNFLWVCTKCNRQKGANFPVADTGEPLLVDPSRTDPWAHLTLDTATGFISPRYLESTFDPVGEFTLSVLPTINHEGVAEGRARVCRSLKKAIGSAATAPSSNQAREDLLTLVREDDVAVSRWYGYWEGSQEPEMVALRVASPKLWRRLLRACSY
;
A
#
# COMPACT_ATOMS: atom_id res chain seq x y z
N MET A 1 -5.82 -2.96 6.69
CA MET A 1 -7.30 -2.84 6.91
C MET A 1 -8.00 -2.75 5.56
N ALA A 2 -9.20 -3.31 5.42
CA ALA A 2 -9.92 -3.35 4.13
C ALA A 2 -10.52 -1.99 3.67
N GLY A 3 -10.28 -0.91 4.41
CA GLY A 3 -10.81 0.41 4.11
C GLY A 3 -12.34 0.48 4.15
N THR A 4 -12.90 1.63 3.77
CA THR A 4 -14.37 1.83 3.71
C THR A 4 -15.02 1.06 2.56
N ARG A 5 -14.24 0.76 1.51
CA ARG A 5 -14.68 0.02 0.32
C ARG A 5 -14.52 -1.50 0.44
N GLN A 6 -14.10 -2.00 1.60
CA GLN A 6 -13.94 -3.42 1.87
C GLN A 6 -13.05 -4.11 0.82
N ARG A 7 -11.93 -3.46 0.47
CA ARG A 7 -10.95 -3.97 -0.49
C ARG A 7 -10.11 -5.08 0.13
N CYS A 8 -9.69 -6.02 -0.70
CA CYS A 8 -8.78 -7.09 -0.34
C CYS A 8 -7.52 -6.54 0.32
N ALA A 9 -7.15 -7.04 1.50
CA ALA A 9 -5.96 -6.60 2.22
C ALA A 9 -4.62 -6.89 1.49
N TYR A 10 -4.62 -7.74 0.45
CA TYR A 10 -3.45 -8.05 -0.36
C TYR A 10 -3.36 -7.19 -1.63
N CYS A 11 -4.29 -7.34 -2.57
CA CYS A 11 -4.21 -6.61 -3.84
C CYS A 11 -4.78 -5.18 -3.77
N SER A 12 -5.50 -4.83 -2.69
CA SER A 12 -6.18 -3.54 -2.49
C SER A 12 -7.18 -3.13 -3.59
N ASP A 13 -7.53 -4.05 -4.49
CA ASP A 13 -8.39 -3.77 -5.64
C ASP A 13 -9.71 -4.56 -5.59
N SER A 14 -9.69 -5.88 -5.49
CA SER A 14 -10.93 -6.67 -5.47
C SER A 14 -11.70 -6.52 -4.15
N TYR A 15 -13.02 -6.74 -4.18
CA TYR A 15 -13.84 -6.82 -2.97
C TYR A 15 -13.36 -7.99 -2.07
N ALA A 16 -13.24 -7.75 -0.78
CA ALA A 16 -12.86 -8.74 0.21
C ALA A 16 -14.08 -9.61 0.56
N SER A 17 -14.01 -10.89 0.26
CA SER A 17 -15.10 -11.86 0.41
C SER A 17 -14.76 -13.01 1.35
N ASP A 18 -13.47 -13.23 1.61
CA ASP A 18 -12.95 -14.39 2.32
C ASP A 18 -12.07 -13.94 3.49
N ILE A 19 -12.03 -14.75 4.55
CA ILE A 19 -11.04 -14.60 5.63
C ILE A 19 -9.84 -15.51 5.30
N ASP A 20 -8.65 -14.93 5.27
CA ASP A 20 -7.39 -15.67 5.22
C ASP A 20 -6.70 -15.64 6.59
N HIS A 21 -5.97 -16.71 6.89
CA HIS A 21 -5.06 -16.79 8.01
C HIS A 21 -3.67 -16.36 7.53
N TYR A 22 -3.16 -15.22 8.00
CA TYR A 22 -1.82 -14.74 7.63
C TYR A 22 -0.78 -15.85 7.83
N VAL A 23 -0.66 -16.39 9.06
CA VAL A 23 0.00 -17.67 9.33
C VAL A 23 -0.98 -18.81 9.04
N PRO A 24 -0.74 -19.69 8.04
CA PRO A 24 -1.67 -20.74 7.67
C PRO A 24 -1.96 -21.70 8.82
N ILE A 25 -3.19 -22.21 8.88
CA ILE A 25 -3.61 -23.19 9.87
C ILE A 25 -2.64 -24.38 9.90
N ALA A 26 -2.30 -24.95 8.74
CA ALA A 26 -1.41 -26.11 8.62
C ALA A 26 -0.01 -25.89 9.21
N ARG A 27 0.38 -24.64 9.46
CA ARG A 27 1.66 -24.28 10.09
C ARG A 27 1.53 -24.11 11.60
N ASP A 28 0.43 -23.54 12.09
CA ASP A 28 0.20 -23.30 13.51
C ASP A 28 -1.30 -23.41 13.85
N HIS A 29 -1.69 -24.59 14.35
CA HIS A 29 -3.07 -24.86 14.78
C HIS A 29 -3.51 -23.99 15.95
N GLY A 30 -2.57 -23.48 16.76
CA GLY A 30 -2.87 -22.58 17.89
C GLY A 30 -3.40 -21.21 17.44
N ARG A 31 -3.23 -20.85 16.16
CA ARG A 31 -3.66 -19.56 15.60
C ARG A 31 -4.99 -19.62 14.86
N VAL A 32 -5.66 -20.78 14.81
CA VAL A 32 -6.93 -20.97 14.09
C VAL A 32 -7.99 -19.94 14.51
N PHE A 33 -8.07 -19.62 15.80
CA PHE A 33 -9.03 -18.67 16.37
C PHE A 33 -8.39 -17.34 16.81
N SER A 34 -7.18 -17.05 16.31
CA SER A 34 -6.51 -15.79 16.61
C SER A 34 -6.98 -14.69 15.66
N TRP A 35 -7.81 -13.77 16.15
CA TRP A 35 -8.29 -12.62 15.37
C TRP A 35 -7.17 -11.78 14.76
N LYS A 36 -6.03 -11.67 15.45
CA LYS A 36 -4.82 -10.97 14.95
C LYS A 36 -4.09 -11.75 13.85
N ASN A 37 -4.60 -12.90 13.44
CA ASN A 37 -4.12 -13.69 12.31
C ASN A 37 -5.07 -13.63 11.11
N PHE A 38 -6.23 -12.96 11.24
CA PHE A 38 -7.24 -12.91 10.18
C PHE A 38 -7.05 -11.68 9.32
N LEU A 39 -7.01 -11.89 8.01
CA LEU A 39 -7.00 -10.85 6.99
C LEU A 39 -8.24 -10.99 6.12
N TRP A 40 -8.90 -9.87 5.84
CA TRP A 40 -10.03 -9.86 4.93
C TRP A 40 -9.54 -9.67 3.49
N VAL A 41 -9.73 -10.68 2.65
CA VAL A 41 -9.13 -10.77 1.32
C VAL A 41 -10.14 -11.21 0.28
N CYS A 42 -9.82 -11.05 -1.01
CA CYS A 42 -10.63 -11.62 -2.07
C CYS A 42 -10.29 -13.11 -2.27
N THR A 43 -11.24 -13.87 -2.80
CA THR A 43 -11.06 -15.31 -3.08
C THR A 43 -9.83 -15.61 -3.94
N LYS A 44 -9.50 -14.74 -4.91
CA LYS A 44 -8.35 -14.95 -5.79
C LYS A 44 -7.02 -14.87 -5.04
N CYS A 45 -6.82 -13.84 -4.22
CA CYS A 45 -5.62 -13.70 -3.40
C CYS A 45 -5.55 -14.78 -2.32
N ASN A 46 -6.68 -15.13 -1.71
CA ASN A 46 -6.74 -16.20 -0.71
C ASN A 46 -6.25 -17.55 -1.28
N ARG A 47 -6.81 -17.96 -2.42
CA ARG A 47 -6.41 -19.20 -3.12
C ARG A 47 -4.96 -19.15 -3.59
N GLN A 48 -4.51 -18.00 -4.07
CA GLN A 48 -3.14 -17.80 -4.52
C GLN A 48 -2.13 -17.99 -3.39
N LYS A 49 -2.38 -17.36 -2.23
CA LYS A 49 -1.52 -17.54 -1.05
C LYS A 49 -1.63 -18.96 -0.51
N GLY A 50 -2.84 -19.45 -0.25
CA GLY A 50 -3.07 -20.77 0.32
C GLY A 50 -2.22 -21.00 1.57
N ALA A 51 -1.49 -22.12 1.60
CA ALA A 51 -0.57 -22.46 2.68
C ALA A 51 0.87 -21.93 2.46
N ASN A 52 1.13 -21.16 1.40
CA ASN A 52 2.45 -20.61 1.13
C ASN A 52 2.80 -19.54 2.18
N PHE A 53 3.75 -19.88 3.04
CA PHE A 53 4.21 -19.01 4.12
C PHE A 53 5.73 -19.16 4.27
N PRO A 54 6.50 -18.49 3.38
CA PRO A 54 7.96 -18.56 3.42
C PRO A 54 8.47 -17.97 4.73
N VAL A 55 9.50 -18.59 5.29
CA VAL A 55 10.21 -18.11 6.47
C VAL A 55 11.71 -18.13 6.21
N ALA A 56 12.42 -17.21 6.85
CA ALA A 56 13.87 -17.22 6.88
C ALA A 56 14.38 -18.37 7.75
N ASP A 57 15.68 -18.66 7.65
CA ASP A 57 16.36 -19.64 8.51
C ASP A 57 16.26 -19.29 10.01
N THR A 58 16.06 -18.00 10.32
CA THR A 58 15.81 -17.50 11.68
C THR A 58 14.40 -17.78 12.19
N GLY A 59 13.50 -18.28 11.35
CA GLY A 59 12.09 -18.52 11.65
C GLY A 59 11.17 -17.33 11.41
N GLU A 60 11.70 -16.17 11.06
CA GLU A 60 10.91 -14.97 10.78
C GLU A 60 10.12 -15.08 9.46
N PRO A 61 8.87 -14.59 9.40
CA PRO A 61 8.08 -14.56 8.17
C PRO A 61 8.72 -13.71 7.06
N LEU A 62 8.75 -14.25 5.84
CA LEU A 62 9.17 -13.52 4.63
C LEU A 62 7.95 -13.03 3.82
N LEU A 63 6.87 -12.66 4.51
CA LEU A 63 5.64 -12.16 3.90
C LEU A 63 5.21 -10.89 4.62
N VAL A 64 4.86 -9.84 3.89
CA VAL A 64 4.29 -8.63 4.49
C VAL A 64 2.97 -8.98 5.18
N ASP A 65 2.85 -8.65 6.47
CA ASP A 65 1.58 -8.64 7.20
C ASP A 65 0.99 -7.22 7.16
N PRO A 66 0.04 -6.92 6.25
CA PRO A 66 -0.53 -5.59 6.09
C PRO A 66 -1.39 -5.15 7.29
N SER A 67 -1.55 -6.00 8.32
CA SER A 67 -2.19 -5.62 9.58
C SER A 67 -1.20 -5.17 10.67
N ARG A 68 0.09 -5.42 10.47
CA ARG A 68 1.14 -5.16 11.47
C ARG A 68 2.22 -4.20 10.99
N THR A 69 2.57 -4.24 9.71
CA THR A 69 3.64 -3.43 9.15
C THR A 69 3.14 -2.61 7.97
N ASP A 70 3.76 -1.45 7.78
CA ASP A 70 3.57 -0.66 6.58
C ASP A 70 4.15 -1.42 5.38
N PRO A 71 3.35 -1.82 4.36
CA PRO A 71 3.87 -2.57 3.22
C PRO A 71 4.99 -1.85 2.49
N TRP A 72 4.97 -0.52 2.49
CA TRP A 72 5.99 0.31 1.87
C TRP A 72 7.34 0.24 2.58
N ALA A 73 7.46 -0.40 3.75
CA ALA A 73 8.74 -0.71 4.38
C ALA A 73 9.54 -1.79 3.65
N HIS A 74 8.86 -2.62 2.85
CA HIS A 74 9.47 -3.72 2.09
C HIS A 74 9.26 -3.59 0.58
N LEU A 75 8.33 -2.71 0.18
CA LEU A 75 7.89 -2.54 -1.19
C LEU A 75 8.11 -1.09 -1.66
N THR A 76 8.27 -0.92 -2.97
CA THR A 76 8.33 0.39 -3.63
C THR A 76 7.40 0.41 -4.84
N LEU A 77 7.07 1.61 -5.32
CA LEU A 77 6.04 1.85 -6.32
C LEU A 77 6.62 2.56 -7.54
N ASP A 78 6.43 2.00 -8.72
CA ASP A 78 6.55 2.74 -9.97
C ASP A 78 5.25 3.53 -10.21
N THR A 79 5.32 4.85 -10.11
CA THR A 79 4.14 5.72 -10.22
C THR A 79 3.61 5.84 -11.65
N ALA A 80 4.42 5.52 -12.66
CA ALA A 80 4.01 5.59 -14.06
C ALA A 80 3.17 4.37 -14.45
N THR A 81 3.59 3.18 -14.00
CA THR A 81 2.95 1.91 -14.34
C THR A 81 2.01 1.38 -13.25
N GLY A 82 2.13 1.89 -12.03
CA GLY A 82 1.43 1.37 -10.85
C GLY A 82 1.95 0.00 -10.38
N PHE A 83 3.09 -0.45 -10.92
CA PHE A 83 3.72 -1.69 -10.55
C PHE A 83 4.41 -1.57 -9.20
N ILE A 84 4.31 -2.61 -8.37
CA ILE A 84 4.99 -2.68 -7.08
C ILE A 84 6.19 -3.62 -7.21
N SER A 85 7.33 -3.20 -6.67
CA SER A 85 8.57 -3.97 -6.67
C SER A 85 9.07 -4.15 -5.24
N PRO A 86 9.90 -5.18 -4.96
CA PRO A 86 10.63 -5.22 -3.71
C PRO A 86 11.54 -3.99 -3.62
N ARG A 87 11.77 -3.49 -2.41
CA ARG A 87 12.78 -2.46 -2.19
C ARG A 87 14.16 -2.98 -2.53
N TYR A 88 15.03 -2.11 -3.05
CA TYR A 88 16.45 -2.38 -3.15
C TYR A 88 17.16 -1.81 -1.91
N LEU A 89 17.73 -2.68 -1.10
CA LEU A 89 18.43 -2.38 0.16
C LEU A 89 19.93 -2.57 -0.05
N GLU A 90 20.70 -1.47 -0.05
CA GLU A 90 22.17 -1.42 -0.20
C GLU A 90 22.74 -2.15 -1.43
N SER A 91 22.68 -3.48 -1.44
CA SER A 91 23.22 -4.38 -2.46
C SER A 91 22.29 -5.52 -2.90
N THR A 92 21.09 -5.66 -2.32
CA THR A 92 20.14 -6.72 -2.65
C THR A 92 18.69 -6.25 -2.53
N PHE A 93 17.74 -6.98 -3.10
CA PHE A 93 16.33 -6.72 -2.84
C PHE A 93 15.93 -7.14 -1.41
N ASP A 94 14.92 -6.46 -0.86
CA ASP A 94 14.29 -6.79 0.41
C ASP A 94 13.65 -8.18 0.30
N PRO A 95 14.10 -9.17 1.08
CA PRO A 95 13.59 -10.53 0.98
C PRO A 95 12.09 -10.64 1.28
N VAL A 96 11.59 -9.87 2.27
CA VAL A 96 10.16 -9.86 2.60
C VAL A 96 9.35 -9.33 1.43
N GLY A 97 9.84 -8.28 0.76
CA GLY A 97 9.24 -7.74 -0.46
C GLY A 97 9.23 -8.77 -1.60
N GLU A 98 10.36 -9.43 -1.85
CA GLU A 98 10.51 -10.42 -2.93
C GLU A 98 9.58 -11.61 -2.74
N PHE A 99 9.62 -12.23 -1.57
CA PHE A 99 8.77 -13.38 -1.27
C PHE A 99 7.29 -13.00 -1.23
N THR A 100 6.93 -11.78 -0.80
CA THR A 100 5.55 -11.28 -0.88
C THR A 100 5.04 -11.25 -2.30
N LEU A 101 5.79 -10.67 -3.24
CA LEU A 101 5.35 -10.58 -4.64
C LEU A 101 5.41 -11.93 -5.37
N SER A 102 6.30 -12.83 -4.94
CA SER A 102 6.36 -14.22 -5.43
C SER A 102 5.15 -15.04 -4.99
N VAL A 103 4.75 -14.94 -3.71
CA VAL A 103 3.57 -15.64 -3.19
C VAL A 103 2.27 -15.01 -3.72
N LEU A 104 2.22 -13.68 -3.81
CA LEU A 104 1.04 -12.90 -4.20
C LEU A 104 1.27 -12.11 -5.51
N PRO A 105 1.53 -12.77 -6.65
CA PRO A 105 1.69 -12.08 -7.94
C PRO A 105 0.43 -11.30 -8.34
N THR A 106 -0.72 -11.66 -7.75
CA THR A 106 -1.99 -10.94 -7.86
C THR A 106 -1.91 -9.44 -7.54
N ILE A 107 -0.93 -9.03 -6.72
CA ILE A 107 -0.69 -7.61 -6.41
C ILE A 107 -0.35 -6.83 -7.68
N ASN A 108 0.30 -7.46 -8.66
CA ASN A 108 0.74 -6.83 -9.91
C ASN A 108 0.00 -7.33 -11.14
N HIS A 109 -1.16 -7.96 -10.97
CA HIS A 109 -2.05 -8.21 -12.10
C HIS A 109 -2.41 -6.89 -12.78
N GLU A 110 -2.47 -6.91 -14.12
CA GLU A 110 -2.60 -5.72 -14.96
C GLU A 110 -3.67 -4.74 -14.49
N GLY A 111 -4.89 -5.22 -14.22
CA GLY A 111 -5.98 -4.36 -13.74
C GLY A 111 -5.71 -3.71 -12.37
N VAL A 112 -5.00 -4.40 -11.49
CA VAL A 112 -4.60 -3.90 -10.16
C VAL A 112 -3.53 -2.82 -10.31
N ALA A 113 -2.52 -3.06 -11.14
CA ALA A 113 -1.45 -2.11 -11.43
C ALA A 113 -2.01 -0.85 -12.11
N GLU A 114 -2.84 -0.98 -13.13
CA GLU A 114 -3.47 0.17 -13.81
C GLU A 114 -4.39 0.96 -12.86
N GLY A 115 -5.11 0.27 -11.98
CA GLY A 115 -5.88 0.91 -10.91
C GLY A 115 -5.02 1.82 -10.03
N ARG A 116 -3.87 1.31 -9.55
CA ARG A 116 -2.91 2.12 -8.80
C ARG A 116 -2.31 3.25 -9.64
N ALA A 117 -1.95 3.00 -10.89
CA ALA A 117 -1.41 4.02 -11.79
C ALA A 117 -2.38 5.20 -11.97
N ARG A 118 -3.69 4.92 -12.06
CA ARG A 118 -4.73 5.96 -12.09
C ARG A 118 -4.78 6.79 -10.81
N VAL A 119 -4.63 6.15 -9.65
CA VAL A 119 -4.55 6.84 -8.36
C VAL A 119 -3.29 7.72 -8.30
N CYS A 120 -2.14 7.21 -8.72
CA CYS A 120 -0.89 7.98 -8.83
C CYS A 120 -1.08 9.25 -9.69
N ARG A 121 -1.63 9.10 -10.90
CA ARG A 121 -1.89 10.23 -11.80
C ARG A 121 -2.83 11.27 -11.18
N SER A 122 -3.88 10.82 -10.50
CA SER A 122 -4.87 11.70 -9.87
C SER A 122 -4.28 12.46 -8.68
N LEU A 123 -3.55 11.78 -7.79
CA LEU A 123 -2.86 12.39 -6.67
C LEU A 123 -1.78 13.37 -7.13
N LYS A 124 -0.93 12.97 -8.08
CA LYS A 124 0.13 13.84 -8.64
C LYS A 124 -0.44 15.13 -9.21
N LYS A 125 -1.55 15.05 -9.96
CA LYS A 125 -2.27 16.22 -10.50
C LYS A 125 -2.83 17.12 -9.38
N ALA A 126 -3.51 16.55 -8.40
CA ALA A 126 -4.09 17.31 -7.30
C ALA A 126 -3.02 17.99 -6.42
N ILE A 127 -1.90 17.32 -6.19
CA ILE A 127 -0.76 17.83 -5.43
C ILE A 127 -0.11 18.98 -6.19
N GLY A 128 0.13 18.83 -7.49
CA GLY A 128 0.62 19.91 -8.34
C GLY A 128 -0.30 21.13 -8.33
N SER A 129 -1.62 20.93 -8.41
CA SER A 129 -2.60 22.03 -8.33
C SER A 129 -2.59 22.73 -6.96
N ALA A 130 -2.51 21.96 -5.87
CA ALA A 130 -2.41 22.52 -4.53
C ALA A 130 -1.07 23.24 -4.26
N ALA A 131 0.00 22.83 -4.93
CA ALA A 131 1.31 23.48 -4.85
C ALA A 131 1.36 24.81 -5.62
N THR A 132 0.73 24.88 -6.80
CA THR A 132 0.70 26.12 -7.62
C THR A 132 -0.30 27.15 -7.13
N ALA A 133 -1.40 26.72 -6.51
CA ALA A 133 -2.43 27.59 -5.95
C ALA A 133 -2.65 27.30 -4.45
N PRO A 134 -1.64 27.51 -3.57
CA PRO A 134 -1.68 27.07 -2.18
C PRO A 134 -2.73 27.78 -1.34
N SER A 135 -3.28 28.92 -1.78
CA SER A 135 -4.39 29.65 -1.15
C SER A 135 -5.77 29.16 -1.58
N SER A 136 -5.88 28.39 -2.66
CA SER A 136 -7.15 27.88 -3.18
C SER A 136 -7.77 26.85 -2.24
N ASN A 137 -8.97 27.14 -1.74
CA ASN A 137 -9.71 26.17 -0.91
C ASN A 137 -10.14 24.96 -1.74
N GLN A 138 -10.50 25.14 -3.01
CA GLN A 138 -10.89 24.03 -3.88
C GLN A 138 -9.74 23.04 -4.05
N ALA A 139 -8.54 23.50 -4.44
CA ALA A 139 -7.40 22.62 -4.67
C ALA A 139 -6.98 21.85 -3.40
N ARG A 140 -7.11 22.48 -2.22
CA ARG A 140 -6.86 21.85 -0.93
C ARG A 140 -7.85 20.74 -0.63
N GLU A 141 -9.15 21.00 -0.81
CA GLU A 141 -10.19 20.03 -0.51
C GLU A 141 -10.21 18.88 -1.53
N ASP A 142 -9.92 19.15 -2.81
CA ASP A 142 -9.76 18.11 -3.83
C ASP A 142 -8.63 17.14 -3.45
N LEU A 143 -7.47 17.67 -3.08
CA LEU A 143 -6.33 16.87 -2.62
C LEU A 143 -6.69 16.03 -1.39
N LEU A 144 -7.27 16.65 -0.35
CA LEU A 144 -7.57 15.95 0.89
C LEU A 144 -8.70 14.93 0.73
N THR A 145 -9.60 15.13 -0.23
CA THR A 145 -10.63 14.15 -0.58
C THR A 145 -9.99 12.93 -1.24
N LEU A 146 -9.13 13.13 -2.24
CA LEU A 146 -8.40 12.02 -2.88
C LEU A 146 -7.54 11.22 -1.89
N VAL A 147 -6.87 11.89 -0.94
CA VAL A 147 -6.07 11.21 0.09
C VAL A 147 -6.97 10.39 1.04
N ARG A 148 -8.15 10.90 1.40
CA ARG A 148 -9.11 10.18 2.26
C ARG A 148 -9.75 8.98 1.58
N GLU A 149 -9.91 9.04 0.26
CA GLU A 149 -10.52 7.99 -0.57
C GLU A 149 -9.49 7.01 -1.15
N ASP A 150 -8.21 7.15 -0.80
CA ASP A 150 -7.14 6.28 -1.27
C ASP A 150 -7.12 4.95 -0.51
N ASP A 151 -7.83 3.96 -1.05
CA ASP A 151 -7.85 2.59 -0.51
C ASP A 151 -6.62 1.73 -0.91
N VAL A 152 -5.70 2.27 -1.72
CA VAL A 152 -4.49 1.55 -2.19
C VAL A 152 -3.20 2.07 -1.54
N ALA A 153 -3.32 3.00 -0.59
CA ALA A 153 -2.24 3.58 0.19
C ALA A 153 -1.11 4.24 -0.63
N VAL A 154 -1.39 4.69 -1.86
CA VAL A 154 -0.44 5.44 -2.71
C VAL A 154 -0.13 6.82 -2.10
N SER A 155 -1.12 7.49 -1.51
CA SER A 155 -0.96 8.75 -0.79
C SER A 155 0.00 8.62 0.39
N ARG A 156 0.04 7.46 1.05
CA ARG A 156 1.01 7.15 2.10
C ARG A 156 2.42 7.00 1.55
N TRP A 157 2.59 6.35 0.40
CA TRP A 157 3.87 6.29 -0.28
C TRP A 157 4.40 7.69 -0.62
N TYR A 158 3.55 8.57 -1.17
CA TYR A 158 3.90 9.97 -1.41
C TYR A 158 4.18 10.78 -0.14
N GLY A 159 3.54 10.45 0.99
CA GLY A 159 3.74 11.16 2.25
C GLY A 159 5.05 10.82 2.95
N TYR A 160 5.41 9.53 3.00
CA TYR A 160 6.41 9.01 3.94
C TYR A 160 7.61 8.33 3.31
N TRP A 161 7.52 7.92 2.04
CA TRP A 161 8.51 7.08 1.38
C TRP A 161 9.21 7.85 0.25
N GLU A 162 9.75 7.17 -0.77
CA GLU A 162 10.48 7.83 -1.87
C GLU A 162 9.64 8.88 -2.58
N GLY A 163 8.33 8.64 -2.65
CA GLY A 163 7.38 9.59 -3.20
C GLY A 163 7.42 10.96 -2.52
N SER A 164 7.82 11.06 -1.25
CA SER A 164 7.97 12.34 -0.54
C SER A 164 9.04 13.27 -1.12
N GLN A 165 9.92 12.71 -1.96
CA GLN A 165 10.98 13.44 -2.65
C GLN A 165 10.62 13.76 -4.11
N GLU A 166 9.46 13.34 -4.59
CA GLU A 166 8.97 13.70 -5.92
C GLU A 166 8.82 15.23 -6.04
N PRO A 167 9.12 15.83 -7.21
CA PRO A 167 9.14 17.28 -7.38
C PRO A 167 7.85 17.98 -6.92
N GLU A 168 6.69 17.37 -7.18
CA GLU A 168 5.39 17.91 -6.79
C GLU A 168 5.19 17.90 -5.27
N MET A 169 5.69 16.88 -4.55
CA MET A 169 5.63 16.83 -3.09
C MET A 169 6.54 17.87 -2.46
N VAL A 170 7.76 18.01 -2.99
CA VAL A 170 8.72 19.03 -2.56
C VAL A 170 8.13 20.42 -2.77
N ALA A 171 7.54 20.68 -3.95
CA ALA A 171 6.86 21.93 -4.26
C ALA A 171 5.70 22.22 -3.30
N LEU A 172 4.84 21.23 -3.02
CA LEU A 172 3.74 21.38 -2.05
C LEU A 172 4.25 21.70 -0.64
N ARG A 173 5.31 21.03 -0.19
CA ARG A 173 5.92 21.24 1.12
C ARG A 173 6.49 22.64 1.29
N VAL A 174 7.13 23.17 0.25
CA VAL A 174 7.66 24.54 0.23
C VAL A 174 6.53 25.57 0.15
N ALA A 175 5.57 25.37 -0.75
CA ALA A 175 4.46 26.31 -0.96
C ALA A 175 3.48 26.37 0.22
N SER A 176 3.25 25.26 0.91
CA SER A 176 2.35 25.20 2.05
C SER A 176 2.72 24.12 3.09
N PRO A 177 3.64 24.43 4.03
CA PRO A 177 4.00 23.51 5.11
C PRO A 177 2.81 23.09 6.00
N LYS A 178 1.77 23.93 6.10
CA LYS A 178 0.54 23.61 6.83
C LYS A 178 -0.28 22.53 6.11
N LEU A 179 -0.42 22.63 4.79
CA LEU A 179 -1.15 21.66 3.99
C LEU A 179 -0.40 20.33 3.92
N TRP A 180 0.93 20.36 3.76
CA TRP A 180 1.77 19.16 3.85
C TRP A 180 1.54 18.38 5.15
N ARG A 181 1.55 19.06 6.30
CA ARG A 181 1.22 18.42 7.60
C ARG A 181 -0.21 17.86 7.67
N ARG A 182 -1.18 18.46 6.98
CA ARG A 182 -2.54 17.90 6.88
C ARG A 182 -2.55 16.64 6.03
N LEU A 183 -1.85 16.63 4.90
CA LEU A 183 -1.68 15.45 4.05
C LEU A 183 -1.06 14.30 4.83
N LEU A 184 0.07 14.52 5.49
CA LEU A 184 0.73 13.48 6.30
C LEU A 184 -0.21 12.85 7.33
N ARG A 185 -0.97 13.67 8.07
CA ARG A 185 -1.96 13.18 9.02
C ARG A 185 -3.09 12.39 8.36
N ALA A 186 -3.51 12.77 7.16
CA ALA A 186 -4.53 12.04 6.41
C ALA A 186 -4.01 10.72 5.83
N CYS A 187 -2.70 10.61 5.59
CA CYS A 187 -2.02 9.38 5.16
C CYS A 187 -1.61 8.46 6.33
N SER A 188 -1.75 8.92 7.58
CA SER A 188 -1.39 8.17 8.78
C SER A 188 -2.52 7.20 9.16
N TYR A 189 -2.37 5.94 8.77
CA TYR A 189 -3.08 4.79 9.32
C TYR A 189 -2.08 3.78 9.86
#